data_AF-A0A9E5I694-F1
#
_entry.id   AF-A0A9E5I694-F1
#
_cell.length_a   1.000
_cell.length_b   1.000
_cell.length_c   1.000
_cell.angle_alpha   90.00
_cell.angle_beta   90.00
_cell.angle_gamma   90.00
#
_symmetry.space_group_name_H-M   'P 1'
#
loop_
_entity.id
_entity.type
_entity.pdbx_description
1 polymer ?
#
loop_
_entity_poly.entity_id
_entity_poly.type
_entity_poly.pdbx_seq_one_letter_code
_entity_poly.pdbx_strand_id
1 'polypeptide(L)'
;RLSRQANGVSAIHGRVSREMWQTVWPGVPKKEIPIRHVTNGIHTFTWMAPEIRQLLEKEEGAFTEDDLAEVAQWKKRANFKDQDYWTVHQKLKTRLLEFVRESAKNQRIRNGVKPEEIRSAQLMLDPKALTIGFARRFATYKRAALLFRDLEKLAAIVNDPKHPVQFVFAGKSHPADEGGKKLIQMIVKASEMPVFKNKIVFVENYDFNVARHLYHGCDVWLNNPTRPLEASGTSGEKVITNGCLNFSVRDGWWDEAFDGTNGWAIGEDGLRLEPEVQDEFDAFSIYEILQHEIVPLYYDRDSNGVPKRWIDRVRRSLMTIGPVYNTQRMVAEYAENFYRKAAEKGRMFEENKFAKSRDLAVWKDRMRNSWAEVKANGVTWAGGNGATVSVGDQVSVTAQVHLGSLKNEEVAVEAYMKAVDPNGPSMATRLEPTGEVSQGWAKYAGRLEVKDSGNFQFNVRVRPSNSSLTQAHELRLITWAANS
;
A
#
# COMPACT_ATOMS: atom_id res chain seq x y z
N ARG A 1 15.24 -9.64 -15.10
CA ARG A 1 16.02 -10.24 -16.20
C ARG A 1 15.38 -11.54 -16.66
N LEU A 2 14.96 -12.41 -15.73
CA LEU A 2 14.25 -13.66 -16.04
C LEU A 2 12.72 -13.50 -16.09
N SER A 3 12.14 -12.54 -15.36
CA SER A 3 10.71 -12.23 -15.42
C SER A 3 10.39 -11.21 -16.53
N ARG A 4 9.27 -11.41 -17.23
CA ARG A 4 8.74 -10.48 -18.25
C ARG A 4 7.79 -9.43 -17.68
N GLN A 5 7.24 -9.70 -16.50
CA GLN A 5 6.36 -8.80 -15.77
C GLN A 5 6.79 -8.75 -14.31
N ALA A 6 6.53 -7.62 -13.65
CA ALA A 6 6.83 -7.39 -12.25
C ALA A 6 5.78 -6.44 -11.67
N ASN A 7 5.54 -6.55 -10.36
CA ASN A 7 4.57 -5.72 -9.67
C ASN A 7 5.01 -5.39 -8.24
N GLY A 8 4.60 -4.20 -7.78
CA GLY A 8 4.47 -3.91 -6.36
C GLY A 8 3.21 -4.53 -5.77
N VAL A 9 3.09 -4.42 -4.45
CA VAL A 9 1.99 -5.01 -3.64
C VAL A 9 1.05 -3.95 -3.05
N SER A 10 1.24 -2.70 -3.48
CA SER A 10 0.45 -1.49 -3.21
C SER A 10 0.81 -0.45 -4.29
N ALA A 11 0.00 0.59 -4.45
CA ALA A 11 0.28 1.67 -5.39
C ALA A 11 1.59 2.41 -5.05
N ILE A 12 1.81 2.74 -3.76
CA ILE A 12 3.06 3.35 -3.28
C ILE A 12 4.24 2.43 -3.56
N HIS A 13 4.14 1.14 -3.22
CA HIS A 13 5.25 0.21 -3.44
C HIS A 13 5.55 0.04 -4.93
N GLY A 14 4.54 0.09 -5.81
CA GLY A 14 4.76 0.13 -7.26
C GLY A 14 5.57 1.36 -7.68
N ARG A 15 5.25 2.55 -7.14
CA ARG A 15 6.00 3.79 -7.40
C ARG A 15 7.45 3.70 -6.89
N VAL A 16 7.64 3.32 -5.63
CA VAL A 16 8.97 3.15 -5.01
C VAL A 16 9.79 2.10 -5.77
N SER A 17 9.18 1.00 -6.18
CA SER A 17 9.85 -0.04 -6.99
C SER A 17 10.35 0.50 -8.33
N ARG A 18 9.56 1.32 -9.03
CA ARG A 18 10.01 1.95 -10.27
C ARG A 18 11.20 2.88 -10.02
N GLU A 19 11.15 3.68 -8.95
CA GLU A 19 12.26 4.56 -8.55
C GLU A 19 13.55 3.77 -8.24
N MET A 20 13.45 2.72 -7.42
CA MET A 20 14.59 1.86 -7.05
C MET A 20 15.21 1.18 -8.28
N TRP A 21 14.40 0.80 -9.26
CA TRP A 21 14.85 0.09 -10.45
C TRP A 21 15.22 1.01 -11.61
N GLN A 22 15.27 2.32 -11.41
CA GLN A 22 15.65 3.28 -12.46
C GLN A 22 17.01 2.98 -13.10
N THR A 23 17.97 2.48 -12.31
CA THR A 23 19.31 2.09 -12.78
C THR A 23 19.28 0.93 -13.78
N VAL A 24 18.22 0.12 -13.76
CA VAL A 24 18.02 -1.02 -14.68
C VAL A 24 17.43 -0.58 -16.02
N TRP A 25 16.74 0.56 -16.06
CA TRP A 25 16.14 1.18 -17.24
C TRP A 25 16.64 2.62 -17.41
N PRO A 26 17.94 2.81 -17.74
CA PRO A 26 18.51 4.13 -17.90
C PRO A 26 17.76 4.91 -18.98
N GLY A 27 17.48 6.20 -18.72
CA GLY A 27 16.76 7.08 -19.64
C GLY A 27 15.25 6.85 -19.75
N VAL A 28 14.70 5.73 -19.27
CA VAL A 28 13.25 5.51 -19.27
C VAL A 28 12.59 6.36 -18.18
N PRO A 29 11.54 7.13 -18.45
CA PRO A 29 10.85 7.89 -17.42
C PRO A 29 10.33 6.97 -16.29
N LYS A 30 10.50 7.38 -15.03
CA LYS A 30 10.11 6.61 -13.83
C LYS A 30 8.71 6.00 -13.92
N LYS A 31 7.72 6.76 -14.42
CA LYS A 31 6.32 6.31 -14.55
C LYS A 31 6.12 5.21 -15.60
N GLU A 32 7.04 5.06 -16.56
CA GLU A 32 7.00 4.07 -17.64
C GLU A 32 7.83 2.81 -17.38
N ILE A 33 8.61 2.77 -16.30
CA ILE A 33 9.32 1.55 -15.90
C ILE A 33 8.28 0.43 -15.74
N PRO A 34 8.48 -0.75 -16.37
CA PRO A 34 7.45 -1.78 -16.52
C PRO A 34 7.22 -2.60 -15.25
N ILE A 35 6.97 -1.91 -14.14
CA ILE A 35 6.60 -2.46 -12.84
C ILE A 35 5.22 -1.88 -12.50
N ARG A 36 4.21 -2.74 -12.52
CA ARG A 36 2.83 -2.38 -12.13
C ARG A 36 2.66 -2.53 -10.62
N HIS A 37 1.43 -2.58 -10.13
CA HIS A 37 1.12 -3.06 -8.80
C HIS A 37 -0.17 -3.89 -8.84
N VAL A 38 -0.30 -4.78 -7.87
CA VAL A 38 -1.56 -5.43 -7.49
C VAL A 38 -1.62 -5.27 -5.99
N THR A 39 -2.54 -4.43 -5.50
CA THR A 39 -2.63 -4.16 -4.07
C THR A 39 -3.04 -5.44 -3.35
N ASN A 40 -2.38 -5.77 -2.24
CA ASN A 40 -2.71 -7.00 -1.50
C ASN A 40 -4.17 -7.04 -1.03
N GLY A 41 -4.60 -8.23 -0.64
CA GLY A 41 -5.85 -8.45 0.07
C GLY A 41 -5.75 -9.66 0.97
N ILE A 42 -6.76 -9.85 1.81
CA ILE A 42 -6.85 -10.97 2.75
C ILE A 42 -7.99 -11.92 2.41
N HIS A 43 -7.84 -13.18 2.84
CA HIS A 43 -8.93 -14.13 2.74
C HIS A 43 -9.98 -13.81 3.81
N THR A 44 -11.01 -13.06 3.40
CA THR A 44 -12.04 -12.48 4.28
C THR A 44 -12.60 -13.48 5.28
N PHE A 45 -13.02 -14.65 4.83
CA PHE A 45 -13.67 -15.64 5.69
C PHE A 45 -12.72 -16.35 6.68
N THR A 46 -11.39 -16.31 6.47
CA THR A 46 -10.44 -16.84 7.47
C THR A 46 -10.27 -15.91 8.66
N TRP A 47 -10.42 -14.61 8.44
CA TRP A 47 -10.16 -13.56 9.43
C TRP A 47 -11.43 -12.94 10.02
N MET A 48 -12.58 -13.15 9.40
CA MET A 48 -13.87 -12.74 9.93
C MET A 48 -14.33 -13.69 11.04
N ALA A 49 -14.71 -13.12 12.19
CA ALA A 49 -15.31 -13.88 13.28
C ALA A 49 -16.64 -14.52 12.82
N PRO A 50 -16.91 -15.79 13.18
CA PRO A 50 -18.17 -16.45 12.82
C PRO A 50 -19.41 -15.67 13.30
N GLU A 51 -19.35 -15.04 14.47
CA GLU A 51 -20.47 -14.25 14.99
C GLU A 51 -20.74 -12.98 14.17
N ILE A 52 -19.68 -12.34 13.66
CA ILE A 52 -19.79 -11.21 12.74
C ILE A 52 -20.35 -11.69 11.40
N ARG A 53 -19.88 -12.83 10.89
CA ARG A 53 -20.41 -13.42 9.66
C ARG A 53 -21.92 -13.66 9.78
N GLN A 54 -22.36 -14.28 10.87
CA GLN A 54 -23.78 -14.51 11.15
C GLN A 54 -24.58 -13.20 11.20
N LEU A 55 -24.02 -12.14 11.80
CA LEU A 55 -24.63 -10.81 11.81
C LEU A 55 -24.81 -10.26 10.39
N LEU A 56 -23.77 -10.35 9.55
CA LEU A 56 -23.79 -9.85 8.17
C LEU A 56 -24.66 -10.69 7.23
N GLU A 57 -24.90 -11.97 7.56
CA GLU A 57 -25.75 -12.90 6.81
C GLU A 57 -27.22 -12.88 7.26
N LYS A 58 -27.53 -12.28 8.41
CA LYS A 58 -28.85 -12.33 9.06
C LYS A 58 -30.01 -11.90 8.14
N GLU A 59 -29.86 -10.78 7.44
CA GLU A 59 -30.91 -10.21 6.58
C GLU A 59 -30.68 -10.50 5.09
N GLU A 60 -29.42 -10.69 4.67
CA GLU A 60 -29.00 -10.74 3.26
C GLU A 60 -28.62 -12.16 2.80
N GLY A 61 -28.83 -13.18 3.64
CA GLY A 61 -28.46 -14.57 3.35
C GLY A 61 -26.94 -14.80 3.31
N ALA A 62 -26.53 -15.97 2.80
CA ALA A 62 -25.14 -16.40 2.79
C ALA A 62 -24.21 -15.40 2.09
N PHE A 63 -23.06 -15.10 2.70
CA PHE A 63 -22.03 -14.23 2.13
C PHE A 63 -21.00 -15.08 1.37
N THR A 64 -20.97 -14.92 0.05
CA THR A 64 -20.13 -15.74 -0.85
C THR A 64 -18.85 -15.02 -1.26
N GLU A 65 -17.91 -15.73 -1.90
CA GLU A 65 -16.67 -15.12 -2.41
C GLU A 65 -16.93 -14.12 -3.54
N ASP A 66 -17.94 -14.36 -4.38
CA ASP A 66 -18.32 -13.48 -5.48
C ASP A 66 -18.86 -12.14 -4.97
N ASP A 67 -19.54 -12.15 -3.82
CA ASP A 67 -20.03 -10.93 -3.18
C ASP A 67 -18.89 -10.05 -2.62
N LEU A 68 -17.71 -10.63 -2.36
CA LEU A 68 -16.63 -9.92 -1.66
C LEU A 68 -16.10 -8.74 -2.47
N ALA A 69 -16.09 -8.79 -3.79
CA ALA A 69 -15.60 -7.70 -4.64
C ALA A 69 -16.68 -6.64 -4.95
N GLU A 70 -17.94 -6.87 -4.54
CA GLU A 70 -19.08 -6.05 -4.92
C GLU A 70 -19.44 -5.03 -3.84
N VAL A 71 -19.18 -3.74 -4.11
CA VAL A 71 -19.48 -2.63 -3.18
C VAL A 71 -20.94 -2.63 -2.73
N ALA A 72 -21.87 -3.00 -3.61
CA ALA A 72 -23.29 -3.07 -3.30
C ALA A 72 -23.61 -4.11 -2.21
N GLN A 73 -22.91 -5.24 -2.18
CA GLN A 73 -23.12 -6.29 -1.18
C GLN A 73 -22.65 -5.83 0.20
N TRP A 74 -21.51 -5.15 0.27
CA TRP A 74 -21.02 -4.57 1.53
C TRP A 74 -21.95 -3.49 2.08
N LYS A 75 -22.53 -2.65 1.22
CA LYS A 75 -23.53 -1.64 1.63
C LYS A 75 -24.76 -2.26 2.28
N LYS A 76 -25.30 -3.31 1.67
CA LYS A 76 -26.45 -4.05 2.21
C LYS A 76 -26.13 -4.68 3.56
N ARG A 77 -25.00 -5.41 3.64
CA ARG A 77 -24.60 -6.14 4.85
C ARG A 77 -24.15 -5.24 6.00
N ALA A 78 -23.66 -4.03 5.72
CA ALA A 78 -23.35 -3.03 6.74
C ALA A 78 -24.60 -2.39 7.39
N ASN A 79 -25.80 -2.67 6.88
CA ASN A 79 -27.07 -2.16 7.41
C ASN A 79 -27.63 -3.00 8.58
N PHE A 80 -26.75 -3.48 9.46
CA PHE A 80 -27.14 -4.16 10.69
C PHE A 80 -27.63 -3.15 11.75
N LYS A 81 -28.41 -3.63 12.73
CA LYS A 81 -28.83 -2.83 13.89
C LYS A 81 -27.63 -2.52 14.80
N ASP A 82 -27.51 -1.28 15.27
CA ASP A 82 -26.39 -0.82 16.13
C ASP A 82 -26.20 -1.72 17.36
N GLN A 83 -27.29 -2.03 18.06
CA GLN A 83 -27.29 -2.84 19.27
C GLN A 83 -26.83 -4.28 18.99
N ASP A 84 -27.26 -4.88 17.88
CA ASP A 84 -26.88 -6.25 17.50
C ASP A 84 -25.37 -6.33 17.25
N TYR A 85 -24.83 -5.38 16.46
CA TYR A 85 -23.40 -5.27 16.22
C TYR A 85 -22.61 -5.04 17.52
N TRP A 86 -23.05 -4.08 18.33
CA TRP A 86 -22.33 -3.74 19.56
C TRP A 86 -22.26 -4.92 20.53
N THR A 87 -23.35 -5.70 20.63
CA THR A 87 -23.40 -6.91 21.44
C THR A 87 -22.39 -7.96 20.95
N VAL A 88 -22.31 -8.20 19.64
CA VAL A 88 -21.32 -9.12 19.05
C VAL A 88 -19.90 -8.62 19.29
N HIS A 89 -19.64 -7.33 19.06
CA HIS A 89 -18.33 -6.71 19.26
C HIS A 89 -17.84 -6.84 20.71
N GLN A 90 -18.69 -6.51 21.70
CA GLN A 90 -18.36 -6.64 23.12
C GLN A 90 -18.08 -8.09 23.54
N LYS A 91 -18.80 -9.07 22.94
CA LYS A 91 -18.54 -10.50 23.15
C LYS A 91 -17.16 -10.91 22.64
N LEU A 92 -16.79 -10.49 21.43
CA LEU A 92 -15.48 -10.80 20.85
C LEU A 92 -14.33 -10.14 21.62
N LYS A 93 -14.55 -8.90 22.05
CA LYS A 93 -13.62 -8.18 22.93
C LYS A 93 -13.40 -8.89 24.27
N THR A 94 -14.48 -9.34 24.92
CA THR A 94 -14.38 -10.11 26.17
C THR A 94 -13.56 -11.39 25.97
N ARG A 95 -13.81 -12.12 24.87
CA ARG A 95 -13.03 -13.31 24.51
C ARG A 95 -11.53 -13.01 24.31
N LEU A 96 -11.19 -11.87 23.68
CA LEU A 96 -9.79 -11.44 23.58
C LEU A 96 -9.19 -11.21 24.97
N LEU A 97 -9.87 -10.49 25.85
CA LEU A 97 -9.35 -10.19 27.19
C LEU A 97 -9.13 -11.45 28.02
N GLU A 98 -10.08 -12.39 28.00
CA GLU A 98 -9.93 -13.70 28.64
C GLU A 98 -8.72 -14.47 28.10
N PHE A 99 -8.55 -14.50 26.78
CA PHE A 99 -7.39 -15.10 26.13
C PHE A 99 -6.07 -14.46 26.61
N VAL A 100 -6.01 -13.13 26.67
CA VAL A 100 -4.82 -12.41 27.14
C VAL A 100 -4.51 -12.72 28.61
N ARG A 101 -5.53 -12.74 29.48
CA ARG A 101 -5.39 -13.07 30.90
C ARG A 101 -4.86 -14.48 31.11
N GLU A 102 -5.41 -15.47 30.41
CA GLU A 102 -4.93 -16.85 30.48
C GLU A 102 -3.51 -17.00 29.88
N SER A 103 -3.19 -16.29 28.79
CA SER A 103 -1.83 -16.28 28.23
C SER A 103 -0.81 -15.73 29.23
N ALA A 104 -1.10 -14.58 29.86
CA ALA A 104 -0.24 -13.96 30.87
C ALA A 104 -0.09 -14.83 32.13
N LYS A 105 -1.17 -15.46 32.59
CA LYS A 105 -1.15 -16.43 33.70
C LYS A 105 -0.23 -17.61 33.38
N ASN A 106 -0.39 -18.21 32.20
CA ASN A 106 0.44 -19.34 31.77
C ASN A 106 1.92 -18.96 31.63
N GLN A 107 2.21 -17.74 31.16
CA GLN A 107 3.56 -17.21 31.11
C GLN A 107 4.17 -17.06 32.51
N ARG A 108 3.43 -16.47 33.46
CA ARG A 108 3.88 -16.32 34.85
C ARG A 108 4.13 -17.67 35.55
N ILE A 109 3.31 -18.68 35.26
CA ILE A 109 3.51 -20.05 35.75
C ILE A 109 4.82 -20.62 35.19
N ARG A 110 5.06 -20.52 33.87
CA ARG A 110 6.31 -21.00 33.25
C ARG A 110 7.55 -20.33 33.81
N ASN A 111 7.46 -19.05 34.15
CA ASN A 111 8.59 -18.28 34.69
C ASN A 111 8.79 -18.46 36.21
N GLY A 112 8.00 -19.31 36.89
CA GLY A 112 8.14 -19.57 38.32
C GLY A 112 7.84 -18.37 39.21
N VAL A 113 6.97 -17.45 38.75
CA VAL A 113 6.61 -16.23 39.50
C VAL A 113 5.72 -16.61 40.71
N LYS A 114 5.73 -15.79 41.76
CA LYS A 114 4.96 -16.03 43.01
C LYS A 114 3.45 -16.20 42.75
N PRO A 115 2.73 -17.00 43.56
CA PRO A 115 1.29 -17.24 43.38
C PRO A 115 0.42 -15.98 43.34
N GLU A 116 0.77 -14.94 44.09
CA GLU A 116 0.06 -13.65 44.08
C GLU A 116 0.14 -12.94 42.73
N GLU A 117 1.32 -12.94 42.12
CA GLU A 117 1.54 -12.35 40.81
C GLU A 117 0.86 -13.17 39.71
N ILE A 118 0.84 -14.50 39.81
CA ILE A 118 0.05 -15.36 38.91
C ILE A 118 -1.44 -14.98 38.99
N ARG A 119 -2.00 -14.84 40.20
CA ARG A 119 -3.40 -14.43 40.40
C ARG A 119 -3.70 -13.04 39.84
N SER A 120 -2.74 -12.12 39.93
CA SER A 120 -2.92 -10.76 39.42
C SER A 120 -3.12 -10.68 37.89
N ALA A 121 -2.88 -11.77 37.14
CA ALA A 121 -3.16 -11.81 35.70
C ALA A 121 -4.64 -11.59 35.40
N GLN A 122 -5.54 -11.99 36.31
CA GLN A 122 -6.98 -11.78 36.18
C GLN A 122 -7.39 -10.31 36.30
N LEU A 123 -6.51 -9.46 36.84
CA LEU A 123 -6.72 -8.01 36.95
C LEU A 123 -6.29 -7.25 35.69
N MET A 124 -5.70 -7.94 34.70
CA MET A 124 -5.29 -7.30 33.45
C MET A 124 -6.50 -6.94 32.59
N LEU A 125 -6.47 -5.73 32.05
CA LEU A 125 -7.42 -5.19 31.09
C LEU A 125 -8.85 -5.07 31.65
N ASP A 126 -9.57 -4.04 31.22
CA ASP A 126 -10.99 -3.83 31.53
C ASP A 126 -11.82 -4.02 30.25
N PRO A 127 -12.87 -4.87 30.25
CA PRO A 127 -13.77 -5.00 29.10
C PRO A 127 -14.45 -3.69 28.68
N LYS A 128 -14.58 -2.71 29.58
CA LYS A 128 -15.16 -1.39 29.27
C LYS A 128 -14.13 -0.39 28.70
N ALA A 129 -12.83 -0.66 28.84
CA ALA A 129 -11.75 0.22 28.37
C ALA A 129 -11.51 0.08 26.87
N LEU A 130 -11.30 1.18 26.14
CA LEU A 130 -10.91 1.15 24.73
C LEU A 130 -9.65 0.30 24.52
N THR A 131 -9.73 -0.77 23.73
CA THR A 131 -8.63 -1.72 23.48
C THR A 131 -7.97 -1.44 22.14
N ILE A 132 -6.71 -1.03 22.17
CA ILE A 132 -5.89 -0.77 20.99
C ILE A 132 -4.91 -1.93 20.79
N GLY A 133 -4.98 -2.56 19.62
CA GLY A 133 -4.10 -3.66 19.23
C GLY A 133 -2.88 -3.19 18.45
N PHE A 134 -1.74 -3.78 18.74
CA PHE A 134 -0.53 -3.66 17.93
C PHE A 134 0.12 -5.04 17.81
N ALA A 135 0.08 -5.66 16.63
CA ALA A 135 0.83 -6.90 16.42
C ALA A 135 1.51 -7.04 15.06
N ARG A 136 2.79 -7.43 15.10
CA ARG A 136 3.65 -7.57 13.91
C ARG A 136 5.02 -8.14 14.26
N ARG A 137 5.82 -8.39 13.21
CA ARG A 137 7.27 -8.52 13.37
C ARG A 137 7.84 -7.23 13.98
N PHE A 138 8.63 -7.37 15.03
CA PHE A 138 9.39 -6.26 15.61
C PHE A 138 10.65 -6.03 14.77
N ALA A 139 10.67 -4.88 14.10
CA ALA A 139 11.78 -4.33 13.35
C ALA A 139 11.79 -2.81 13.57
N THR A 140 12.96 -2.17 13.47
CA THR A 140 13.13 -0.75 13.81
C THR A 140 12.19 0.17 13.03
N TYR A 141 12.04 -0.03 11.73
CA TYR A 141 11.15 0.78 10.88
C TYR A 141 9.66 0.67 11.22
N LYS A 142 9.21 -0.35 11.99
CA LYS A 142 7.80 -0.46 12.43
C LYS A 142 7.48 0.44 13.61
N ARG A 143 8.49 1.06 14.23
CA ARG A 143 8.40 2.04 15.33
C ARG A 143 7.48 1.62 16.48
N ALA A 144 7.58 0.37 16.91
CA ALA A 144 6.72 -0.15 17.98
C ALA A 144 6.84 0.60 19.32
N ALA A 145 8.00 1.23 19.58
CA ALA A 145 8.24 2.03 20.78
C ALA A 145 7.79 3.51 20.65
N LEU A 146 7.27 3.95 19.50
CA LEU A 146 6.92 5.36 19.26
C LEU A 146 5.92 5.90 20.30
N LEU A 147 4.95 5.06 20.68
CA LEU A 147 3.94 5.38 21.71
C LEU A 147 4.56 5.69 23.08
N PHE A 148 5.76 5.18 23.36
CA PHE A 148 6.44 5.30 24.65
C PHE A 148 7.46 6.46 24.68
N ARG A 149 7.50 7.31 23.65
CA ARG A 149 8.39 8.48 23.63
C ARG A 149 8.05 9.50 24.72
N ASP A 150 6.76 9.76 24.93
CA ASP A 150 6.26 10.61 26.01
C ASP A 150 5.42 9.76 26.98
N LEU A 151 6.06 9.30 28.05
CA LEU A 151 5.42 8.46 29.05
C LEU A 151 4.37 9.21 29.87
N GLU A 152 4.51 10.53 30.04
CA GLU A 152 3.56 11.34 30.80
C GLU A 152 2.24 11.48 30.04
N LYS A 153 2.30 11.82 28.75
CA LYS A 153 1.10 11.85 27.89
C LYS A 153 0.46 10.48 27.76
N LEU A 154 1.25 9.43 27.56
CA LEU A 154 0.71 8.07 27.52
C LEU A 154 0.03 7.70 28.84
N ALA A 155 0.64 8.05 29.98
CA ALA A 155 0.08 7.78 31.30
C ALA A 155 -1.22 8.54 31.53
N ALA A 156 -1.33 9.79 31.07
CA ALA A 156 -2.57 10.56 31.14
C ALA A 156 -3.71 9.87 30.36
N ILE A 157 -3.42 9.36 29.16
CA ILE A 157 -4.40 8.66 28.31
C ILE A 157 -4.88 7.35 28.96
N VAL A 158 -3.97 6.49 29.42
CA VAL A 158 -4.37 5.18 29.95
C VAL A 158 -4.98 5.25 31.35
N ASN A 159 -4.74 6.33 32.11
CA ASN A 159 -5.22 6.48 33.49
C ASN A 159 -6.43 7.40 33.63
N ASP A 160 -7.07 7.84 32.53
CA ASP A 160 -8.36 8.55 32.62
C ASP A 160 -9.43 7.62 33.24
N PRO A 161 -9.98 7.93 34.44
CA PRO A 161 -10.96 7.08 35.10
C PRO A 161 -12.32 7.07 34.39
N LYS A 162 -12.63 8.09 33.58
CA LYS A 162 -13.88 8.19 32.82
C LYS A 162 -13.76 7.52 31.45
N HIS A 163 -12.58 7.58 30.84
CA HIS A 163 -12.33 7.09 29.48
C HIS A 163 -11.09 6.19 29.41
N PRO A 164 -11.09 5.03 30.11
CA PRO A 164 -9.89 4.21 30.24
C PRO A 164 -9.42 3.62 28.90
N VAL A 165 -8.13 3.74 28.60
CA VAL A 165 -7.51 3.18 27.39
C VAL A 165 -6.51 2.09 27.75
N GLN A 166 -6.47 1.03 26.95
CA GLN A 166 -5.55 -0.08 27.13
C GLN A 166 -4.95 -0.55 25.80
N PHE A 167 -3.74 -1.10 25.86
CA PHE A 167 -2.97 -1.55 24.71
C PHE A 167 -2.59 -3.02 24.83
N VAL A 168 -2.80 -3.76 23.74
CA VAL A 168 -2.36 -5.16 23.62
C VAL A 168 -1.32 -5.25 22.50
N PHE A 169 -0.07 -5.46 22.90
CA PHE A 169 1.06 -5.68 22.01
C PHE A 169 1.26 -7.17 21.79
N ALA A 170 1.62 -7.58 20.58
CA ALA A 170 2.09 -8.94 20.32
C ALA A 170 3.07 -8.97 19.15
N GLY A 171 3.98 -9.94 19.14
CA GLY A 171 4.86 -10.14 17.99
C GLY A 171 6.15 -10.87 18.33
N LYS A 172 6.99 -11.00 17.31
CA LYS A 172 8.29 -11.66 17.39
C LYS A 172 9.34 -10.81 16.68
N SER A 173 10.56 -10.77 17.20
CA SER A 173 11.72 -10.28 16.46
C SER A 173 12.45 -11.46 15.82
N HIS A 174 13.18 -11.20 14.74
CA HIS A 174 14.06 -12.22 14.18
C HIS A 174 15.19 -12.53 15.18
N PRO A 175 15.69 -13.78 15.31
CA PRO A 175 16.76 -14.11 16.26
C PRO A 175 18.06 -13.31 16.05
N ALA A 176 18.33 -12.84 14.84
CA ALA A 176 19.48 -11.97 14.52
C ALA A 176 19.19 -10.45 14.56
N ASP A 177 17.95 -10.04 14.86
CA ASP A 177 17.54 -8.63 14.86
C ASP A 177 17.60 -8.06 16.29
N GLU A 178 18.80 -7.61 16.69
CA GLU A 178 19.05 -7.03 18.01
C GLU A 178 18.23 -5.76 18.26
N GLY A 179 17.96 -4.96 17.20
CA GLY A 179 17.10 -3.78 17.30
C GLY A 179 15.67 -4.16 17.66
N GLY A 180 15.10 -5.15 16.96
CA GLY A 180 13.79 -5.70 17.26
C GLY A 180 13.67 -6.27 18.68
N LYS A 181 14.70 -6.98 19.16
CA LYS A 181 14.74 -7.50 20.54
C LYS A 181 14.75 -6.37 21.58
N LYS A 182 15.56 -5.32 21.38
CA LYS A 182 15.60 -4.15 22.26
C LYS A 182 14.26 -3.43 22.33
N LEU A 183 13.55 -3.31 21.21
CA LEU A 183 12.19 -2.73 21.19
C LEU A 183 11.21 -3.55 22.05
N ILE A 184 11.21 -4.88 21.94
CA ILE A 184 10.38 -5.74 22.78
C ILE A 184 10.73 -5.54 24.26
N GLN A 185 12.02 -5.54 24.61
CA GLN A 185 12.47 -5.31 25.98
C GLN A 185 12.01 -3.95 26.54
N MET A 186 12.10 -2.89 25.74
CA MET A 186 11.62 -1.55 26.13
C MET A 186 10.13 -1.56 26.44
N ILE A 187 9.32 -2.16 25.56
CA ILE A 187 7.85 -2.22 25.72
C ILE A 187 7.48 -3.06 26.94
N VAL A 188 8.12 -4.21 27.14
CA VAL A 188 7.87 -5.07 28.31
C VAL A 188 8.22 -4.32 29.60
N LYS A 189 9.41 -3.69 29.67
CA LYS A 189 9.80 -2.88 30.84
C LYS A 189 8.82 -1.75 31.11
N ALA A 190 8.38 -1.03 30.07
CA ALA A 190 7.38 0.02 30.21
C ALA A 190 6.04 -0.54 30.72
N SER A 191 5.59 -1.69 30.21
CA SER A 191 4.34 -2.33 30.64
C SER A 191 4.33 -2.76 32.11
N GLU A 192 5.51 -2.98 32.70
CA GLU A 192 5.68 -3.35 34.11
C GLU A 192 5.70 -2.14 35.06
N MET A 193 5.84 -0.91 34.53
CA MET A 193 5.80 0.30 35.36
C MET A 193 4.44 0.43 36.06
N PRO A 194 4.38 0.86 37.34
CA PRO A 194 3.14 0.94 38.10
C PRO A 194 2.01 1.71 37.41
N VAL A 195 2.35 2.79 36.69
CA VAL A 195 1.39 3.65 35.96
C VAL A 195 0.75 2.97 34.74
N PHE A 196 1.43 1.98 34.13
CA PHE A 196 0.97 1.24 32.94
C PHE A 196 0.50 -0.18 33.23
N LYS A 197 0.80 -0.68 34.44
CA LYS A 197 0.46 -2.03 34.89
C LYS A 197 -1.02 -2.32 34.67
N ASN A 198 -1.30 -3.51 34.13
CA ASN A 198 -2.63 -4.01 33.75
C ASN A 198 -3.33 -3.28 32.59
N LYS A 199 -2.76 -2.21 32.04
CA LYS A 199 -3.33 -1.43 30.92
C LYS A 199 -2.54 -1.58 29.64
N ILE A 200 -1.24 -1.83 29.73
CA ILE A 200 -0.40 -2.19 28.60
C ILE A 200 0.05 -3.64 28.81
N VAL A 201 -0.26 -4.52 27.86
CA VAL A 201 0.06 -5.95 27.97
C VAL A 201 0.79 -6.41 26.71
N PHE A 202 1.86 -7.17 26.89
CA PHE A 202 2.57 -7.84 25.81
C PHE A 202 2.23 -9.33 25.79
N VAL A 203 1.62 -9.81 24.72
CA VAL A 203 1.28 -11.22 24.50
C VAL A 203 2.41 -11.88 23.72
N GLU A 204 3.04 -12.88 24.33
CA GLU A 204 4.11 -13.64 23.69
C GLU A 204 3.60 -14.59 22.61
N ASN A 205 4.54 -15.16 21.84
CA ASN A 205 4.27 -16.24 20.89
C ASN A 205 3.22 -15.92 19.81
N TYR A 206 3.21 -14.68 19.31
CA TYR A 206 2.34 -14.28 18.20
C TYR A 206 2.35 -15.29 17.04
N ASP A 207 1.18 -15.85 16.78
CA ASP A 207 0.88 -16.85 15.78
C ASP A 207 -0.54 -16.63 15.23
N PHE A 208 -1.05 -17.58 14.45
CA PHE A 208 -2.38 -17.47 13.86
C PHE A 208 -3.52 -17.42 14.90
N ASN A 209 -3.35 -18.11 16.05
CA ASN A 209 -4.34 -18.15 17.10
C ASN A 209 -4.39 -16.82 17.88
N VAL A 210 -3.22 -16.30 18.29
CA VAL A 210 -3.12 -14.97 18.91
C VAL A 210 -3.66 -13.89 17.97
N ALA A 211 -3.32 -13.99 16.68
CA ALA A 211 -3.77 -13.06 15.67
C ALA A 211 -5.31 -13.02 15.55
N ARG A 212 -5.98 -14.18 15.51
CA ARG A 212 -7.46 -14.24 15.46
C ARG A 212 -8.10 -13.54 16.66
N HIS A 213 -7.63 -13.79 17.87
CA HIS A 213 -8.19 -13.15 19.07
C HIS A 213 -8.02 -11.62 19.01
N LEU A 214 -6.84 -11.14 18.60
CA LEU A 214 -6.59 -9.71 18.45
C LEU A 214 -7.48 -9.08 17.36
N TYR A 215 -7.52 -9.68 16.17
CA TYR A 215 -8.28 -9.12 15.05
C TYR A 215 -9.79 -9.13 15.32
N HIS A 216 -10.30 -10.11 16.06
CA HIS A 216 -11.72 -10.18 16.40
C HIS A 216 -12.12 -9.21 17.52
N GLY A 217 -11.22 -8.92 18.48
CA GLY A 217 -11.59 -8.28 19.75
C GLY A 217 -11.03 -6.89 20.01
N CYS A 218 -10.08 -6.40 19.21
CA CYS A 218 -9.58 -5.02 19.34
C CYS A 218 -10.63 -4.01 18.86
N ASP A 219 -10.64 -2.81 19.43
CA ASP A 219 -11.47 -1.70 18.96
C ASP A 219 -10.72 -0.91 17.87
N VAL A 220 -9.42 -0.67 18.07
CA VAL A 220 -8.54 0.06 17.13
C VAL A 220 -7.29 -0.77 16.82
N TRP A 221 -6.84 -0.73 15.57
CA TRP A 221 -5.60 -1.33 15.12
C TRP A 221 -4.55 -0.26 14.82
N LEU A 222 -3.49 -0.21 15.63
CA LEU A 222 -2.43 0.79 15.51
C LEU A 222 -1.30 0.31 14.57
N ASN A 223 -0.93 1.16 13.62
CA ASN A 223 0.11 0.88 12.62
C ASN A 223 0.94 2.13 12.26
N ASN A 224 2.18 2.22 12.74
CA ASN A 224 2.98 3.45 12.62
C ASN A 224 4.39 3.25 12.03
N PRO A 225 4.55 2.58 10.86
CA PRO A 225 5.86 2.36 10.26
C PRO A 225 6.41 3.69 9.72
N THR A 226 7.72 3.76 9.52
CA THR A 226 8.39 4.87 8.84
C THR A 226 7.98 4.88 7.37
N ARG A 227 7.53 6.04 6.86
CA ARG A 227 7.21 6.24 5.43
C ARG A 227 8.51 6.26 4.60
N PRO A 228 8.55 5.72 3.36
CA PRO A 228 7.62 4.83 2.69
C PRO A 228 8.08 3.35 2.81
N LEU A 229 8.46 2.91 4.01
CA LEU A 229 9.08 1.58 4.23
C LEU A 229 8.04 0.46 4.38
N GLU A 230 6.75 0.79 4.42
CA GLU A 230 5.68 -0.21 4.37
C GLU A 230 5.30 -0.52 2.92
N ALA A 231 5.65 -1.72 2.44
CA ALA A 231 5.26 -2.12 1.09
C ALA A 231 3.73 -2.25 0.91
N SER A 232 2.99 -2.67 1.95
CA SER A 232 1.53 -2.78 1.95
C SER A 232 1.06 -2.81 3.40
N GLY A 233 0.90 -4.01 3.99
CA GLY A 233 0.62 -4.19 5.42
C GLY A 233 -0.72 -4.87 5.72
N THR A 234 -0.85 -6.17 5.39
CA THR A 234 -2.14 -6.89 5.44
C THR A 234 -2.74 -7.06 6.84
N SER A 235 -2.04 -6.75 7.94
CA SER A 235 -2.65 -6.81 9.28
C SER A 235 -3.82 -5.86 9.44
N GLY A 236 -3.73 -4.66 8.84
CA GLY A 236 -4.81 -3.67 8.89
C GLY A 236 -6.01 -4.07 8.02
N GLU A 237 -5.80 -4.93 7.03
CA GLU A 237 -6.86 -5.49 6.19
C GLU A 237 -7.66 -6.57 6.95
N LYS A 238 -7.02 -7.30 7.89
CA LYS A 238 -7.67 -8.41 8.64
C LYS A 238 -8.66 -7.95 9.70
N VAL A 239 -8.50 -6.73 10.20
CA VAL A 239 -9.32 -6.17 11.29
C VAL A 239 -10.67 -5.62 10.80
N ILE A 240 -10.76 -5.27 9.51
CA ILE A 240 -11.90 -4.56 8.91
C ILE A 240 -13.20 -5.30 9.18
N THR A 241 -13.23 -6.58 8.85
CA THR A 241 -14.46 -7.38 8.89
C THR A 241 -14.99 -7.51 10.30
N ASN A 242 -14.11 -7.49 11.30
CA ASN A 242 -14.46 -7.58 12.71
C ASN A 242 -14.81 -6.24 13.35
N GLY A 243 -14.89 -5.17 12.56
CA GLY A 243 -15.27 -3.85 13.01
C GLY A 243 -14.24 -3.14 13.89
N CYS A 244 -12.99 -3.60 13.84
CA CYS A 244 -11.85 -2.90 14.40
C CYS A 244 -11.35 -1.84 13.40
N LEU A 245 -11.22 -0.60 13.87
CA LEU A 245 -10.89 0.56 13.04
C LEU A 245 -9.37 0.77 12.93
N ASN A 246 -8.90 1.12 11.74
CA ASN A 246 -7.48 1.38 11.52
C ASN A 246 -7.08 2.77 12.02
N PHE A 247 -5.97 2.84 12.75
CA PHE A 247 -5.26 4.06 13.08
C PHE A 247 -3.81 3.92 12.62
N SER A 248 -3.49 4.53 11.47
CA SER A 248 -2.25 4.23 10.77
C SER A 248 -1.62 5.43 10.10
N VAL A 249 -0.30 5.40 9.95
CA VAL A 249 0.43 6.26 9.03
C VAL A 249 -0.07 6.02 7.60
N ARG A 250 -0.20 7.09 6.80
CA ARG A 250 -0.50 7.02 5.36
C ARG A 250 0.72 6.50 4.58
N ASP A 251 0.85 5.18 4.57
CA ASP A 251 1.85 4.41 3.81
C ASP A 251 1.27 3.04 3.42
N GLY A 252 1.93 2.36 2.49
CA GLY A 252 1.53 1.03 2.03
C GLY A 252 0.08 1.01 1.56
N TRP A 253 -0.71 0.07 2.09
CA TRP A 253 -2.12 -0.09 1.71
C TRP A 253 -3.03 1.01 2.27
N TRP A 254 -2.66 1.62 3.40
CA TRP A 254 -3.52 2.57 4.10
C TRP A 254 -3.63 3.91 3.36
N ASP A 255 -2.58 4.31 2.64
CA ASP A 255 -2.63 5.51 1.80
C ASP A 255 -3.68 5.40 0.67
N GLU A 256 -3.84 4.20 0.12
CA GLU A 256 -4.88 3.91 -0.90
C GLU A 256 -6.28 3.78 -0.30
N ALA A 257 -6.38 3.32 0.96
CA ALA A 257 -7.65 2.99 1.60
C ALA A 257 -8.30 4.18 2.33
N PHE A 258 -7.49 5.06 2.92
CA PHE A 258 -7.96 6.07 3.85
C PHE A 258 -8.77 7.17 3.14
N ASP A 259 -9.96 7.47 3.67
CA ASP A 259 -10.84 8.52 3.11
C ASP A 259 -11.25 9.60 4.13
N GLY A 260 -10.61 9.62 5.31
CA GLY A 260 -10.97 10.52 6.43
C GLY A 260 -12.12 10.01 7.31
N THR A 261 -12.95 9.11 6.79
CA THR A 261 -14.20 8.67 7.43
C THR A 261 -14.20 7.19 7.82
N ASN A 262 -13.19 6.41 7.42
CA ASN A 262 -13.08 4.98 7.64
C ASN A 262 -11.99 4.54 8.64
N GLY A 263 -11.33 5.49 9.31
CA GLY A 263 -10.27 5.26 10.29
C GLY A 263 -9.55 6.57 10.61
N TRP A 264 -8.29 6.51 11.02
CA TRP A 264 -7.48 7.69 11.32
C TRP A 264 -6.08 7.61 10.70
N ALA A 265 -5.54 8.77 10.36
CA ALA A 265 -4.21 8.93 9.79
C ALA A 265 -3.22 9.54 10.80
N ILE A 266 -2.02 8.96 10.94
CA ILE A 266 -0.96 9.51 11.78
C ILE A 266 -0.09 10.49 10.98
N GLY A 267 0.11 11.67 11.55
CA GLY A 267 0.88 12.77 10.97
C GLY A 267 0.19 13.41 9.76
N GLU A 268 0.95 14.22 9.03
CA GLU A 268 0.47 15.00 7.89
C GLU A 268 0.89 14.34 6.57
N ASP A 269 0.03 14.43 5.55
CA ASP A 269 0.32 13.89 4.22
C ASP A 269 1.43 14.70 3.52
N GLY A 270 2.33 14.02 2.83
CA GLY A 270 3.45 14.65 2.11
C GLY A 270 4.57 15.23 2.98
N LEU A 271 4.37 15.40 4.28
CA LEU A 271 5.40 15.91 5.19
C LEU A 271 6.55 14.90 5.33
N ARG A 272 7.77 15.38 5.13
CA ARG A 272 9.00 14.59 5.29
C ARG A 272 10.01 15.40 6.08
N LEU A 273 10.24 14.99 7.32
CA LEU A 273 11.21 15.59 8.23
C LEU A 273 12.40 14.66 8.42
N GLU A 274 13.45 15.18 9.06
CA GLU A 274 14.54 14.34 9.57
C GLU A 274 13.98 13.26 10.52
N PRO A 275 14.56 12.04 10.55
CA PRO A 275 13.94 10.88 11.19
C PRO A 275 13.50 11.11 12.65
N GLU A 276 14.36 11.70 13.47
CA GLU A 276 14.08 11.98 14.88
C GLU A 276 12.94 13.00 15.06
N VAL A 277 12.91 14.03 14.22
CA VAL A 277 11.85 15.07 14.24
C VAL A 277 10.53 14.49 13.74
N GLN A 278 10.58 13.62 12.73
CA GLN A 278 9.40 12.90 12.25
C GLN A 278 8.81 12.00 13.33
N ASP A 279 9.65 11.33 14.13
CA ASP A 279 9.20 10.50 15.24
C ASP A 279 8.57 11.33 16.36
N GLU A 280 9.09 12.51 16.68
CA GLU A 280 8.47 13.43 17.64
C GLU A 280 7.11 13.93 17.15
N PHE A 281 7.03 14.33 15.89
CA PHE A 281 5.80 14.80 15.27
C PHE A 281 4.74 13.69 15.18
N ASP A 282 5.10 12.50 14.70
CA ASP A 282 4.18 11.37 14.58
C ASP A 282 3.73 10.88 15.98
N ALA A 283 4.61 10.89 16.99
CA ALA A 283 4.22 10.58 18.37
C ALA A 283 3.23 11.61 18.93
N PHE A 284 3.50 12.90 18.74
CA PHE A 284 2.57 13.96 19.12
C PHE A 284 1.20 13.80 18.46
N SER A 285 1.18 13.55 17.14
CA SER A 285 -0.05 13.28 16.38
C SER A 285 -0.83 12.08 16.94
N ILE A 286 -0.13 11.01 17.37
CA ILE A 286 -0.77 9.87 18.02
C ILE A 286 -1.52 10.29 19.28
N TYR A 287 -0.88 11.07 20.16
CA TYR A 287 -1.51 11.50 21.41
C TYR A 287 -2.69 12.43 21.18
N GLU A 288 -2.59 13.36 20.24
CA GLU A 288 -3.66 14.31 19.92
C GLU A 288 -4.90 13.60 19.36
N ILE A 289 -4.72 12.72 18.38
CA ILE A 289 -5.82 11.99 17.75
C ILE A 289 -6.47 11.04 18.77
N LEU A 290 -5.68 10.39 19.64
CA LEU A 290 -6.24 9.57 20.72
C LEU A 290 -7.11 10.40 21.65
N GLN A 291 -6.59 11.50 22.19
CA GLN A 291 -7.28 12.31 23.20
C GLN A 291 -8.49 13.07 22.67
N HIS A 292 -8.41 13.58 21.44
CA HIS A 292 -9.40 14.52 20.92
C HIS A 292 -10.38 13.89 19.92
N GLU A 293 -10.07 12.73 19.36
CA GLU A 293 -10.93 12.08 18.36
C GLU A 293 -11.34 10.66 18.76
N ILE A 294 -10.38 9.75 18.90
CA ILE A 294 -10.66 8.31 19.06
C ILE A 294 -11.33 8.03 20.39
N VAL A 295 -10.74 8.50 21.50
CA VAL A 295 -11.25 8.24 22.85
C VAL A 295 -12.64 8.86 23.03
N PRO A 296 -12.87 10.16 22.74
CA PRO A 296 -14.21 10.73 22.85
C PRO A 296 -15.26 10.01 22.01
N LEU A 297 -14.93 9.62 20.77
CA LEU A 297 -15.87 8.92 19.88
C LEU A 297 -16.27 7.54 20.41
N TYR A 298 -15.36 6.81 21.06
CA TYR A 298 -15.63 5.48 21.62
C TYR A 298 -16.56 5.54 22.85
N TYR A 299 -16.44 6.62 23.64
CA TYR A 299 -17.20 6.81 24.87
C TYR A 299 -18.47 7.64 24.70
N ASP A 300 -18.66 8.29 23.54
CA ASP A 300 -19.91 8.91 23.13
C ASP A 300 -20.99 7.85 22.89
N ARG A 301 -21.70 7.49 23.97
CA ARG A 301 -22.69 6.41 24.03
C ARG A 301 -24.08 6.95 24.34
N ASP A 302 -25.08 6.34 23.71
CA ASP A 302 -26.47 6.65 23.99
C ASP A 302 -26.95 6.07 25.34
N SER A 303 -28.23 6.25 25.65
CA SER A 303 -28.86 5.74 26.89
C SER A 303 -28.81 4.22 27.04
N ASN A 304 -28.59 3.47 25.96
CA ASN A 304 -28.44 2.01 25.95
C ASN A 304 -26.97 1.57 26.02
N GLY A 305 -26.04 2.52 26.10
CA GLY A 305 -24.60 2.26 26.15
C GLY A 305 -23.98 1.95 24.79
N VAL A 306 -24.63 2.35 23.68
CA VAL A 306 -24.20 2.07 22.31
C VAL A 306 -23.54 3.31 21.68
N PRO A 307 -22.31 3.19 21.13
CA PRO A 307 -21.63 4.31 20.50
C PRO A 307 -21.98 4.44 19.01
N LYS A 308 -23.10 5.11 18.69
CA LYS A 308 -23.63 5.15 17.31
C LYS A 308 -22.65 5.71 16.29
N ARG A 309 -22.00 6.85 16.60
CA ARG A 309 -21.04 7.49 15.70
C ARG A 309 -19.78 6.65 15.47
N TRP A 310 -19.39 5.84 16.46
CA TRP A 310 -18.33 4.85 16.30
C TRP A 310 -18.76 3.75 15.31
N ILE A 311 -19.97 3.22 15.47
CA ILE A 311 -20.52 2.18 14.60
C ILE A 311 -20.69 2.69 13.17
N ASP A 312 -21.04 3.96 12.96
CA ASP A 312 -21.09 4.56 11.62
C ASP A 312 -19.71 4.57 10.94
N ARG A 313 -18.64 4.87 11.69
CA ARG A 313 -17.26 4.75 11.19
C ARG A 313 -16.90 3.29 10.88
N VAL A 314 -17.38 2.33 11.67
CA VAL A 314 -17.24 0.89 11.37
C VAL A 314 -17.95 0.52 10.07
N ARG A 315 -19.20 0.95 9.86
CA ARG A 315 -19.92 0.73 8.59
C ARG A 315 -19.14 1.30 7.42
N ARG A 316 -18.61 2.53 7.56
CA ARG A 316 -17.82 3.18 6.53
C ARG A 316 -16.55 2.39 6.21
N SER A 317 -15.85 1.87 7.22
CA SER A 317 -14.72 0.96 7.05
C SER A 317 -15.10 -0.32 6.28
N LEU A 318 -16.18 -1.01 6.67
CA LEU A 318 -16.67 -2.20 5.96
C LEU A 318 -16.98 -1.90 4.49
N MET A 319 -17.69 -0.81 4.21
CA MET A 319 -18.15 -0.46 2.86
C MET A 319 -17.05 0.01 1.92
N THR A 320 -16.02 0.69 2.43
CA THR A 320 -14.95 1.27 1.61
C THR A 320 -13.78 0.34 1.44
N ILE A 321 -13.52 -0.51 2.44
CA ILE A 321 -12.31 -1.33 2.49
C ILE A 321 -12.61 -2.79 2.18
N GLY A 322 -13.73 -3.35 2.66
CA GLY A 322 -14.15 -4.72 2.36
C GLY A 322 -14.10 -5.12 0.87
N PRO A 323 -14.68 -4.32 -0.06
CA PRO A 323 -14.71 -4.68 -1.48
C PRO A 323 -13.35 -4.65 -2.18
N VAL A 324 -12.40 -3.90 -1.63
CA VAL A 324 -11.10 -3.68 -2.25
C VAL A 324 -10.06 -4.65 -1.69
N TYR A 325 -9.97 -4.83 -0.37
CA TYR A 325 -8.83 -5.50 0.27
C TYR A 325 -9.07 -6.98 0.58
N ASN A 326 -9.63 -7.69 -0.40
CA ASN A 326 -9.88 -9.14 -0.34
C ASN A 326 -9.06 -9.91 -1.39
N THR A 327 -8.83 -11.20 -1.13
CA THR A 327 -8.05 -12.07 -2.03
C THR A 327 -8.77 -12.36 -3.34
N GLN A 328 -10.11 -12.31 -3.40
CA GLN A 328 -10.86 -12.56 -4.65
C GLN A 328 -10.48 -11.54 -5.72
N ARG A 329 -10.56 -10.25 -5.39
CA ARG A 329 -10.11 -9.14 -6.24
C ARG A 329 -8.63 -9.27 -6.57
N MET A 330 -7.78 -9.47 -5.56
CA MET A 330 -6.33 -9.55 -5.74
C MET A 330 -5.94 -10.67 -6.72
N VAL A 331 -6.48 -11.89 -6.55
CA VAL A 331 -6.17 -13.03 -7.41
C VAL A 331 -6.72 -12.82 -8.83
N ALA A 332 -7.92 -12.26 -8.98
CA ALA A 332 -8.49 -11.91 -10.27
C ALA A 332 -7.59 -10.91 -11.04
N GLU A 333 -7.06 -9.90 -10.35
CA GLU A 333 -6.12 -8.95 -10.95
C GLU A 333 -4.79 -9.60 -11.36
N TYR A 334 -4.26 -10.54 -10.56
CA TYR A 334 -3.08 -11.33 -10.98
C TYR A 334 -3.37 -12.18 -12.21
N ALA A 335 -4.53 -12.85 -12.24
CA ALA A 335 -4.95 -13.68 -13.35
C ALA A 335 -5.05 -12.88 -14.66
N GLU A 336 -5.77 -11.75 -14.63
CA GLU A 336 -6.01 -10.94 -15.83
C GLU A 336 -4.77 -10.15 -16.27
N ASN A 337 -4.07 -9.53 -15.32
CA ASN A 337 -2.98 -8.63 -15.68
C ASN A 337 -1.65 -9.34 -15.94
N PHE A 338 -1.47 -10.56 -15.42
CA PHE A 338 -0.21 -11.27 -15.50
C PHE A 338 -0.34 -12.64 -16.14
N TYR A 339 -1.02 -13.58 -15.48
CA TYR A 339 -0.98 -14.99 -15.89
C TYR A 339 -1.63 -15.24 -17.24
N ARG A 340 -2.79 -14.64 -17.52
CA ARG A 340 -3.48 -14.78 -18.81
C ARG A 340 -2.62 -14.24 -19.96
N LYS A 341 -2.06 -13.04 -19.78
CA LYS A 341 -1.18 -12.41 -20.78
C LYS A 341 0.10 -13.21 -21.01
N ALA A 342 0.70 -13.76 -19.95
CA ALA A 342 1.86 -14.61 -20.05
C ALA A 342 1.55 -15.91 -20.81
N ALA A 343 0.42 -16.56 -20.52
CA ALA A 343 -0.02 -17.77 -21.21
C ALA A 343 -0.33 -17.52 -22.69
N GLU A 344 -1.01 -16.41 -23.03
CA GLU A 344 -1.30 -16.02 -24.40
C GLU A 344 -0.01 -15.76 -25.20
N LYS A 345 0.94 -15.01 -24.64
CA LYS A 345 2.23 -14.78 -25.27
C LYS A 345 3.06 -16.06 -25.38
N GLY A 346 3.01 -16.94 -24.38
CA GLY A 346 3.65 -18.25 -24.40
C GLY A 346 3.21 -19.07 -25.61
N ARG A 347 1.89 -19.23 -25.79
CA ARG A 347 1.31 -19.93 -26.95
C ARG A 347 1.74 -19.30 -28.28
N MET A 348 1.65 -17.97 -28.39
CA MET A 348 2.10 -17.23 -29.59
C MET A 348 3.58 -17.52 -29.93
N PHE A 349 4.44 -17.67 -28.92
CA PHE A 349 5.86 -17.93 -29.11
C PHE A 349 6.22 -19.40 -29.36
N GLU A 350 5.33 -20.34 -29.03
CA GLU A 350 5.47 -21.78 -29.30
C GLU A 350 5.08 -22.14 -30.75
N GLU A 351 4.22 -21.34 -31.38
CA GLU A 351 3.78 -21.51 -32.77
C GLU A 351 4.95 -21.74 -33.75
N ASN A 352 4.70 -22.55 -34.78
CA ASN A 352 5.66 -22.83 -35.86
C ASN A 352 7.04 -23.28 -35.34
N LYS A 353 7.03 -24.16 -34.33
CA LYS A 353 8.24 -24.65 -33.65
C LYS A 353 9.11 -23.48 -33.16
N PHE A 354 8.53 -22.51 -32.47
CA PHE A 354 9.23 -21.34 -31.93
C PHE A 354 9.84 -20.36 -32.95
N ALA A 355 9.28 -20.23 -34.16
CA ALA A 355 9.81 -19.34 -35.19
C ALA A 355 9.95 -17.88 -34.72
N LYS A 356 8.85 -17.29 -34.22
CA LYS A 356 8.84 -15.91 -33.68
C LYS A 356 9.86 -15.70 -32.56
N SER A 357 10.10 -16.72 -31.74
CA SER A 357 11.07 -16.65 -30.64
C SER A 357 12.50 -16.54 -31.16
N ARG A 358 12.86 -17.33 -32.19
CA ARG A 358 14.18 -17.25 -32.85
C ARG A 358 14.36 -15.92 -33.56
N ASP A 359 13.35 -15.49 -34.33
CA ASP A 359 13.40 -14.22 -35.05
C ASP A 359 13.56 -13.04 -34.09
N LEU A 360 12.80 -13.04 -32.99
CA LEU A 360 12.91 -12.00 -31.97
C LEU A 360 14.26 -12.03 -31.24
N ALA A 361 14.87 -13.20 -31.05
CA ALA A 361 16.20 -13.32 -30.45
C ALA A 361 17.27 -12.71 -31.36
N VAL A 362 17.29 -13.09 -32.64
CA VAL A 362 18.20 -12.52 -33.65
C VAL A 362 18.01 -11.01 -33.76
N TRP A 363 16.75 -10.56 -33.82
CA TRP A 363 16.41 -9.14 -33.86
C TRP A 363 16.91 -8.38 -32.63
N LYS A 364 16.73 -8.94 -31.42
CA LYS A 364 17.19 -8.32 -30.17
C LYS A 364 18.70 -8.14 -30.12
N ASP A 365 19.45 -9.13 -30.59
CA ASP A 365 20.90 -9.08 -30.58
C ASP A 365 21.42 -8.06 -31.59
N ARG A 366 20.86 -8.04 -32.81
CA ARG A 366 21.14 -6.98 -33.80
C ARG A 366 20.83 -5.59 -33.24
N MET A 367 19.67 -5.43 -32.61
CA MET A 367 19.21 -4.15 -32.07
C MET A 367 20.17 -3.62 -31.01
N ARG A 368 20.66 -4.48 -30.10
CA ARG A 368 21.65 -4.08 -29.07
C ARG A 368 22.99 -3.66 -29.68
N ASN A 369 23.46 -4.40 -30.68
CA ASN A 369 24.76 -4.13 -31.30
C ASN A 369 24.76 -2.84 -32.14
N SER A 370 23.61 -2.49 -32.73
CA SER A 370 23.49 -1.32 -33.62
C SER A 370 23.04 -0.06 -32.87
N TRP A 371 22.56 -0.17 -31.62
CA TRP A 371 21.90 0.95 -30.93
C TRP A 371 22.81 2.16 -30.68
N ALA A 372 24.12 1.95 -30.57
CA ALA A 372 25.09 3.04 -30.37
C ALA A 372 25.13 4.03 -31.56
N GLU A 373 24.68 3.61 -32.74
CA GLU A 373 24.55 4.46 -33.93
C GLU A 373 23.30 5.34 -33.88
N VAL A 374 22.31 5.00 -33.05
CA VAL A 374 21.02 5.70 -33.00
C VAL A 374 21.20 7.05 -32.30
N LYS A 375 20.92 8.13 -33.03
CA LYS A 375 21.00 9.53 -32.53
C LYS A 375 19.75 10.29 -32.95
N ALA A 376 19.31 11.22 -32.11
CA ALA A 376 18.20 12.12 -32.44
C ALA A 376 18.62 13.58 -32.24
N ASN A 377 18.31 14.42 -33.21
CA ASN A 377 18.82 15.78 -33.35
C ASN A 377 17.77 16.66 -34.05
N GLY A 378 18.01 17.99 -34.09
CA GLY A 378 17.22 18.91 -34.92
C GLY A 378 15.74 18.89 -34.57
N VAL A 379 15.42 18.80 -33.27
CA VAL A 379 14.05 18.80 -32.79
C VAL A 379 13.47 20.19 -32.97
N THR A 380 12.38 20.29 -33.71
CA THR A 380 11.63 21.54 -33.86
C THR A 380 10.18 21.30 -33.50
N TRP A 381 9.55 22.31 -32.90
CA TRP A 381 8.14 22.29 -32.60
C TRP A 381 7.51 23.65 -32.89
N ALA A 382 6.22 23.65 -33.24
CA ALA A 382 5.49 24.85 -33.59
C ALA A 382 5.32 25.76 -32.36
N GLY A 383 6.03 26.90 -32.35
CA GLY A 383 6.04 27.88 -31.25
C GLY A 383 7.46 28.18 -30.74
N GLY A 384 8.36 27.20 -30.75
CA GLY A 384 9.71 27.35 -30.23
C GLY A 384 9.77 27.44 -28.70
N ASN A 385 10.99 27.45 -28.13
CA ASN A 385 11.18 27.44 -26.68
C ASN A 385 10.53 28.67 -26.00
N GLY A 386 9.73 28.42 -24.97
CA GLY A 386 9.00 29.47 -24.25
C GLY A 386 7.66 29.88 -24.87
N ALA A 387 7.20 29.19 -25.92
CA ALA A 387 5.87 29.45 -26.47
C ALA A 387 4.75 29.10 -25.48
N THR A 388 3.75 29.97 -25.44
CA THR A 388 2.47 29.70 -24.77
C THR A 388 1.55 29.01 -25.76
N VAL A 389 1.01 27.86 -25.36
CA VAL A 389 0.11 27.04 -26.17
C VAL A 389 -1.19 26.84 -25.37
N SER A 390 -2.33 26.84 -26.04
CA SER A 390 -3.63 26.63 -25.39
C SER A 390 -3.90 25.13 -25.21
N VAL A 391 -4.64 24.79 -24.16
CA VAL A 391 -5.14 23.41 -24.00
C VAL A 391 -6.06 23.08 -25.17
N GLY A 392 -5.85 21.93 -25.79
CA GLY A 392 -6.52 21.47 -27.01
C GLY A 392 -5.73 21.73 -28.30
N ASP A 393 -4.69 22.57 -28.27
CA ASP A 393 -3.88 22.84 -29.45
C ASP A 393 -3.07 21.61 -29.88
N GLN A 394 -2.88 21.52 -31.20
CA GLN A 394 -2.09 20.48 -31.85
C GLN A 394 -0.73 21.05 -32.25
N VAL A 395 0.28 20.76 -31.42
CA VAL A 395 1.64 21.23 -31.64
C VAL A 395 2.34 20.32 -32.64
N SER A 396 2.73 20.88 -33.80
CA SER A 396 3.52 20.12 -34.78
C SER A 396 4.94 19.94 -34.28
N VAL A 397 5.47 18.72 -34.37
CA VAL A 397 6.82 18.35 -33.96
C VAL A 397 7.53 17.70 -35.13
N THR A 398 8.80 18.04 -35.34
CA THR A 398 9.69 17.28 -36.23
C THR A 398 11.02 16.98 -35.57
N ALA A 399 11.69 15.92 -36.01
CA ALA A 399 13.03 15.56 -35.58
C ALA A 399 13.80 14.85 -36.70
N GLN A 400 15.13 14.95 -36.65
CA GLN A 400 16.02 14.13 -37.46
C GLN A 400 16.57 13.01 -36.59
N VAL A 401 16.48 11.78 -37.08
CA VAL A 401 16.96 10.59 -36.37
C VAL A 401 17.93 9.84 -37.26
N HIS A 402 19.14 9.64 -36.77
CA HIS A 402 20.11 8.72 -37.36
C HIS A 402 19.80 7.32 -36.86
N LEU A 403 19.54 6.38 -37.76
CA LEU A 403 19.20 4.98 -37.48
C LEU A 403 20.38 4.02 -37.69
N GLY A 404 21.45 4.48 -38.33
CA GLY A 404 22.55 3.60 -38.73
C GLY A 404 22.06 2.51 -39.68
N SER A 405 22.27 1.25 -39.29
CA SER A 405 21.81 0.08 -40.04
C SER A 405 20.34 -0.34 -39.79
N LEU A 406 19.62 0.37 -38.92
CA LEU A 406 18.22 0.05 -38.58
C LEU A 406 17.21 0.67 -39.56
N LYS A 407 16.03 0.08 -39.65
CA LYS A 407 14.92 0.58 -40.48
C LYS A 407 13.88 1.36 -39.66
N ASN A 408 13.08 2.18 -40.34
CA ASN A 408 12.03 3.00 -39.73
C ASN A 408 11.03 2.17 -38.91
N GLU A 409 10.61 1.00 -39.40
CA GLU A 409 9.63 0.13 -38.73
C GLU A 409 10.15 -0.51 -37.44
N GLU A 410 11.46 -0.53 -37.24
CA GLU A 410 12.13 -1.16 -36.11
C GLU A 410 12.32 -0.23 -34.91
N VAL A 411 11.95 1.03 -35.06
CA VAL A 411 12.01 2.04 -34.01
C VAL A 411 10.65 2.72 -33.83
N ALA A 412 10.40 3.18 -32.62
CA ALA A 412 9.37 4.15 -32.33
C ALA A 412 10.06 5.46 -31.98
N VAL A 413 9.86 6.47 -32.81
CA VAL A 413 10.25 7.86 -32.54
C VAL A 413 9.04 8.55 -31.94
N GLU A 414 9.22 9.18 -30.79
CA GLU A 414 8.12 9.75 -30.01
C GLU A 414 8.45 11.17 -29.56
N ALA A 415 7.50 12.08 -29.80
CA ALA A 415 7.44 13.36 -29.09
C ALA A 415 6.97 13.08 -27.66
N TYR A 416 7.78 13.48 -26.68
CA TYR A 416 7.51 13.26 -25.27
C TYR A 416 7.38 14.59 -24.55
N MET A 417 6.27 14.74 -23.83
CA MET A 417 5.98 15.91 -23.02
C MET A 417 5.73 15.48 -21.57
N LYS A 418 6.35 16.17 -20.62
CA LYS A 418 6.21 15.88 -19.19
C LYS A 418 6.05 17.18 -18.41
N ALA A 419 5.09 17.20 -17.49
CA ALA A 419 4.96 18.33 -16.57
C ALA A 419 6.25 18.55 -15.77
N VAL A 420 6.56 19.82 -15.51
CA VAL A 420 7.67 20.21 -14.61
C VAL A 420 7.37 19.75 -13.18
N ASP A 421 6.09 19.77 -12.77
CA ASP A 421 5.64 19.12 -11.54
C ASP A 421 6.03 17.62 -11.56
N PRO A 422 6.82 17.13 -10.59
CA PRO A 422 7.19 15.73 -10.48
C PRO A 422 5.99 14.76 -10.48
N ASN A 423 4.86 15.19 -9.94
CA ASN A 423 3.63 14.39 -9.89
C ASN A 423 2.72 14.59 -11.11
N GLY A 424 2.96 15.64 -11.89
CA GLY A 424 2.15 16.02 -13.04
C GLY A 424 2.17 14.99 -14.20
N PRO A 425 1.28 15.18 -15.18
CA PRO A 425 1.09 14.23 -16.28
C PRO A 425 2.30 14.16 -17.21
N SER A 426 2.38 13.06 -17.96
CA SER A 426 3.31 12.91 -19.06
C SER A 426 2.63 12.20 -20.22
N MET A 427 2.97 12.58 -21.45
CA MET A 427 2.40 12.02 -22.66
C MET A 427 3.49 11.78 -23.70
N ALA A 428 3.26 10.77 -24.53
CA ALA A 428 4.11 10.43 -25.66
C ALA A 428 3.23 10.24 -26.89
N THR A 429 3.61 10.85 -28.01
CA THR A 429 2.96 10.66 -29.31
C THR A 429 3.97 10.18 -30.33
N ARG A 430 3.62 9.13 -31.08
CA ARG A 430 4.46 8.59 -32.14
C ARG A 430 4.60 9.62 -33.27
N LEU A 431 5.82 9.82 -33.74
CA LEU A 431 6.14 10.56 -34.94
C LEU A 431 6.32 9.57 -36.10
N GLU A 432 5.80 9.93 -37.27
CA GLU A 432 5.87 9.10 -38.46
C GLU A 432 7.01 9.56 -39.38
N PRO A 433 7.71 8.64 -40.06
CA PRO A 433 8.74 9.01 -41.01
C PRO A 433 8.11 9.77 -42.20
N THR A 434 8.70 10.90 -42.57
CA THR A 434 8.21 11.72 -43.71
C THR A 434 9.00 11.45 -45.00
N GLY A 435 9.82 10.41 -45.03
CA GLY A 435 10.68 10.03 -46.16
C GLY A 435 11.51 8.79 -45.87
N GLU A 436 12.28 8.33 -46.85
CA GLU A 436 13.20 7.20 -46.70
C GLU A 436 14.47 7.58 -45.94
N VAL A 437 15.16 6.56 -45.42
CA VAL A 437 16.45 6.72 -44.74
C VAL A 437 17.52 7.05 -45.79
N SER A 438 18.18 8.20 -45.68
CA SER A 438 19.28 8.61 -46.54
C SER A 438 20.54 8.86 -45.72
N GLN A 439 21.65 8.22 -46.08
CA GLN A 439 22.92 8.27 -45.32
C GLN A 439 22.73 7.97 -43.82
N GLY A 440 21.84 7.04 -43.48
CA GLY A 440 21.51 6.66 -42.11
C GLY A 440 20.55 7.62 -41.40
N TRP A 441 20.15 8.75 -41.98
CA TRP A 441 19.21 9.70 -41.40
C TRP A 441 17.80 9.57 -41.95
N ALA A 442 16.80 9.70 -41.07
CA ALA A 442 15.39 9.85 -41.44
C ALA A 442 14.78 11.05 -40.72
N LYS A 443 13.84 11.71 -41.40
CA LYS A 443 13.03 12.79 -40.83
C LYS A 443 11.71 12.22 -40.32
N TYR A 444 11.35 12.63 -39.12
CA TYR A 444 10.09 12.25 -38.47
C TYR A 444 9.25 13.48 -38.19
N ALA A 445 7.94 13.36 -38.33
CA ALA A 445 6.99 14.42 -38.02
C ALA A 445 5.69 13.88 -37.42
N GLY A 446 5.01 14.74 -36.67
CA GLY A 446 3.72 14.41 -36.06
C GLY A 446 3.16 15.61 -35.32
N ARG A 447 2.05 15.37 -34.61
CA ARG A 447 1.39 16.39 -33.79
C ARG A 447 1.17 15.86 -32.38
N LEU A 448 1.44 16.69 -31.39
CA LEU A 448 1.18 16.40 -29.99
C LEU A 448 0.08 17.33 -29.49
N GLU A 449 -0.96 16.73 -28.91
CA GLU A 449 -2.08 17.45 -28.31
C GLU A 449 -1.74 17.90 -26.89
N VAL A 450 -1.87 19.18 -26.58
CA VAL A 450 -1.70 19.69 -25.22
C VAL A 450 -3.00 19.48 -24.45
N LYS A 451 -3.04 18.49 -23.55
CA LYS A 451 -4.26 18.12 -22.82
C LYS A 451 -4.42 18.80 -21.46
N ASP A 452 -3.33 19.32 -20.93
CA ASP A 452 -3.26 19.81 -19.55
C ASP A 452 -2.61 21.19 -19.54
N SER A 453 -3.03 22.02 -18.57
CA SER A 453 -2.41 23.33 -18.33
C SER A 453 -1.20 23.21 -17.41
N GLY A 454 -0.26 24.14 -17.52
CA GLY A 454 0.94 24.22 -16.68
C GLY A 454 2.24 24.26 -17.49
N ASN A 455 3.37 24.15 -16.78
CA ASN A 455 4.69 24.14 -17.40
C ASN A 455 5.09 22.72 -17.78
N PHE A 456 5.50 22.53 -19.03
CA PHE A 456 5.93 21.25 -19.56
C PHE A 456 7.35 21.31 -20.11
N GLN A 457 8.07 20.20 -19.98
CA GLN A 457 9.31 19.92 -20.67
C GLN A 457 9.02 19.02 -21.87
N PHE A 458 9.68 19.32 -22.98
CA PHE A 458 9.49 18.63 -24.24
C PHE A 458 10.82 18.05 -24.74
N ASN A 459 10.79 16.83 -25.26
CA ASN A 459 11.90 16.26 -26.01
C ASN A 459 11.40 15.16 -26.97
N VAL A 460 12.24 14.73 -27.89
CA VAL A 460 12.00 13.54 -28.73
C VAL A 460 12.85 12.38 -28.23
N ARG A 461 12.27 11.19 -28.21
CA ARG A 461 12.97 9.95 -27.88
C ARG A 461 12.80 8.90 -28.97
N VAL A 462 13.77 8.00 -29.05
CA VAL A 462 13.78 6.85 -29.94
C VAL A 462 13.92 5.60 -29.08
N ARG A 463 13.12 4.58 -29.36
CA ARG A 463 13.16 3.30 -28.64
C ARG A 463 12.85 2.13 -29.59
N PRO A 464 13.36 0.92 -29.34
CA PRO A 464 13.11 -0.22 -30.22
C PRO A 464 11.61 -0.52 -30.36
N SER A 465 11.19 -0.92 -31.55
CA SER A 465 9.82 -1.29 -31.88
C SER A 465 9.80 -2.62 -32.62
N ASN A 466 9.07 -3.58 -32.07
CA ASN A 466 8.78 -4.85 -32.72
C ASN A 466 7.47 -5.40 -32.12
N SER A 467 6.56 -5.88 -32.96
CA SER A 467 5.24 -6.38 -32.56
C SER A 467 5.30 -7.59 -31.62
N SER A 468 6.42 -8.32 -31.61
CA SER A 468 6.64 -9.47 -30.75
C SER A 468 7.18 -9.09 -29.36
N LEU A 469 7.53 -7.83 -29.10
CA LEU A 469 7.90 -7.41 -27.74
C LEU A 469 6.73 -7.58 -26.77
N THR A 470 7.03 -7.97 -25.54
CA THR A 470 6.02 -8.09 -24.47
C THR A 470 5.75 -6.76 -23.78
N GLN A 471 6.68 -5.81 -23.89
CA GLN A 471 6.56 -4.45 -23.36
C GLN A 471 7.56 -3.50 -24.06
N ALA A 472 7.25 -2.19 -24.05
CA ALA A 472 7.93 -1.16 -24.85
C ALA A 472 9.42 -0.95 -24.54
N HIS A 473 9.84 -1.19 -23.31
CA HIS A 473 11.17 -0.95 -22.74
C HIS A 473 11.92 -2.26 -22.45
N GLU A 474 11.64 -3.32 -23.21
CA GLU A 474 12.18 -4.67 -22.97
C GLU A 474 13.68 -4.78 -23.16
N LEU A 475 14.23 -4.04 -24.12
CA LEU A 475 15.66 -4.03 -24.39
C LEU A 475 16.41 -3.05 -23.49
N ARG A 476 15.71 -2.15 -22.78
CA ARG A 476 16.29 -1.06 -21.98
C ARG A 476 17.16 -0.11 -22.82
N LEU A 477 16.80 0.01 -24.09
CA LEU A 477 17.44 0.90 -25.04
C LEU A 477 16.50 2.08 -25.28
N ILE A 478 17.03 3.28 -25.11
CA ILE A 478 16.35 4.53 -25.37
C ILE A 478 17.40 5.57 -25.72
N THR A 479 17.14 6.34 -26.76
CA THR A 479 17.97 7.49 -27.16
C THR A 479 17.11 8.73 -27.07
N TRP A 480 17.51 9.70 -26.27
CA TRP A 480 16.89 11.02 -26.24
C TRP A 480 17.59 11.93 -27.24
N ALA A 481 16.84 12.85 -27.84
CA ALA A 481 17.46 13.84 -28.70
C ALA A 481 18.43 14.70 -27.87
N ALA A 482 19.62 14.95 -28.43
CA ALA A 482 20.58 15.84 -27.81
C ALA A 482 19.95 17.23 -27.72
N ASN A 483 20.05 17.87 -26.55
CA ASN A 483 19.53 19.22 -26.34
C ASN A 483 20.05 20.14 -27.46
N SER A 484 19.12 20.79 -28.16
CA SER A 484 19.42 21.88 -29.10
C SER A 484 19.58 23.16 -28.32
#